data_AF-A0A024GXK7-F1
#
_entry.id   AF-A0A024GXK7-F1
#
_cell.length_a   1.000
_cell.length_b   1.000
_cell.length_c   1.000
_cell.angle_alpha   90.00
_cell.angle_beta   90.00
_cell.angle_gamma   90.00
#
_symmetry.space_group_name_H-M   'P 1'
#
loop_
_entity.id
_entity.type
_entity.pdbx_description
1 polymer ?
#
loop_
_entity_poly.entity_id
_entity_poly.type
_entity_poly.pdbx_seq_one_letter_code
_entity_poly.pdbx_strand_id
1 'polypeptide(L)' 'MTARFGKSYVGAPDVLAEELAADTAVQAADTLLLTVPNQLGVDFNVKLLGNVVRHIVPALGWKAARS' A
#
# COMPACT_ATOMS: atom_id res chain seq x y z
N MET A 1 20.00 4.48 8.01
CA MET A 1 18.71 4.37 7.31
C MET A 1 17.94 5.67 7.53
N THR A 2 17.99 6.59 6.57
CA THR A 2 17.25 7.87 6.64
C THR A 2 15.83 7.65 6.16
N ALA A 3 14.89 7.46 7.09
CA ALA A 3 13.48 7.62 6.80
C ALA A 3 13.20 9.13 6.71
N ARG A 4 13.06 9.67 5.50
CA ARG A 4 12.43 10.97 5.34
C ARG A 4 10.93 10.77 5.58
N PHE A 5 10.28 11.65 6.34
CA PHE A 5 8.81 11.68 6.37
C PHE A 5 8.34 11.77 4.91
N GLY A 6 7.77 10.68 4.40
CA GLY A 6 7.44 10.51 2.99
C GLY A 6 6.22 11.34 2.59
N LYS A 7 5.96 11.40 1.28
CA LYS A 7 4.69 11.91 0.75
C LYS A 7 3.51 11.18 1.39
N SER A 8 2.46 11.92 1.72
CA SER A 8 1.15 11.32 2.04
C SER A 8 0.42 11.01 0.75
N TYR A 9 -0.01 9.77 0.58
CA TYR A 9 -0.90 9.34 -0.50
C TYR A 9 -2.30 9.18 0.08
N VAL A 10 -3.27 9.94 -0.45
CA VAL A 10 -4.66 9.92 0.03
C VAL A 10 -5.59 10.03 -1.16
N GLY A 11 -6.45 9.02 -1.34
CA GLY A 11 -7.39 9.01 -2.45
C GLY A 11 -8.12 7.68 -2.56
N ALA A 12 -8.84 7.52 -3.67
CA ALA A 12 -9.43 6.26 -4.05
C ALA A 12 -8.33 5.21 -4.36
N PRO A 13 -8.64 3.89 -4.28
CA PRO A 13 -7.63 2.84 -4.42
C PRO A 13 -6.87 2.84 -5.74
N ASP A 14 -7.54 3.20 -6.84
CA ASP A 14 -6.99 3.35 -8.18
C ASP A 14 -6.01 4.54 -8.27
N VAL A 15 -6.40 5.69 -7.73
CA VAL A 15 -5.52 6.88 -7.67
C VAL A 15 -4.27 6.58 -6.84
N LEU A 16 -4.44 5.95 -5.66
CA LEU A 16 -3.31 5.54 -4.83
C LEU A 16 -2.38 4.58 -5.56
N ALA A 17 -2.93 3.63 -6.33
CA ALA A 17 -2.14 2.67 -7.09
C ALA A 17 -1.29 3.36 -8.16
N GLU A 18 -1.86 4.32 -8.89
CA GLU A 18 -1.14 5.12 -9.88
C GLU A 18 -0.05 5.99 -9.25
N GLU A 19 -0.37 6.71 -8.17
CA GLU A 19 0.59 7.57 -7.48
C GLU A 19 1.77 6.79 -6.90
N LEU A 20 1.50 5.62 -6.30
CA LEU A 20 2.53 4.74 -5.78
C LEU A 20 3.36 4.12 -6.91
N ALA A 21 2.73 3.72 -8.01
CA ALA A 21 3.44 3.17 -9.16
C ALA A 21 4.34 4.22 -9.83
N ALA A 22 3.97 5.50 -9.82
CA ALA A 22 4.77 6.59 -10.36
C ALA A 22 5.92 7.02 -9.44
N ASP A 23 5.94 6.59 -8.17
CA ASP A 23 6.94 7.04 -7.21
C ASP A 23 8.25 6.23 -7.31
N THR A 24 9.35 6.90 -7.66
CA THR A 24 10.66 6.27 -7.82
C THR A 24 11.16 5.60 -6.54
N ALA A 25 10.82 6.13 -5.35
CA ALA A 25 11.22 5.51 -4.09
C ALA A 25 10.44 4.22 -3.82
N VAL A 26 9.16 4.17 -4.22
CA VAL A 26 8.34 2.94 -4.14
C VAL A 26 8.84 1.91 -5.14
N GLN A 27 9.14 2.32 -6.37
CA GLN A 27 9.68 1.43 -7.41
C GLN A 27 11.05 0.82 -7.05
N ALA A 28 11.86 1.55 -6.28
CA ALA A 28 13.15 1.07 -5.80
C ALA A 28 13.08 0.22 -4.52
N ALA A 29 11.90 0.09 -3.91
CA ALA A 29 11.71 -0.65 -2.68
C ALA A 29 11.26 -2.10 -2.95
N ASP A 30 11.77 -3.04 -2.16
CA ASP A 30 11.32 -4.45 -2.21
C ASP A 30 10.20 -4.73 -1.18
N THR A 31 9.80 -3.73 -0.39
CA THR A 31 8.85 -3.89 0.72
C THR A 31 8.05 -2.61 0.95
N LEU A 32 6.74 -2.76 1.13
CA LEU A 32 5.83 -1.70 1.57
C LEU A 32 5.24 -2.05 2.94
N LEU A 33 5.48 -1.18 3.93
CA LEU A 33 4.92 -1.32 5.26
C LEU A 33 3.59 -0.56 5.35
N LEU A 34 2.50 -1.28 5.66
CA LEU A 34 1.18 -0.68 5.91
C LEU A 34 0.87 -0.67 7.41
N THR A 35 0.62 0.50 7.97
CA THR A 35 0.11 0.65 9.33
C THR A 35 -1.39 0.46 9.34
N VAL A 36 -1.85 -0.57 10.05
CA VAL A 36 -3.27 -0.91 10.15
C VAL A 36 -3.82 -0.43 11.50
N PRO A 37 -4.83 0.46 11.54
CA PRO A 37 -5.40 0.94 12.79
C PRO A 37 -6.18 -0.16 13.50
N ASN A 38 -5.80 -0.47 14.74
CA ASN A 38 -6.46 -1.51 15.54
C ASN A 38 -7.85 -1.09 16.06
N GLN A 39 -8.15 0.21 16.11
CA GLN A 39 -9.41 0.76 16.62
C GLN A 39 -10.61 0.49 15.70
N LEU A 40 -10.39 0.15 14.44
CA LEU A 40 -11.46 -0.05 13.43
C LEU A 40 -11.96 -1.50 13.35
N GLY A 41 -11.36 -2.42 14.11
CA GLY A 41 -11.78 -3.82 14.18
C GLY A 41 -11.31 -4.68 13.00
N VAL A 42 -11.47 -6.00 13.15
CA VAL A 42 -10.93 -7.00 12.21
C VAL A 42 -11.60 -6.91 10.85
N ASP A 43 -12.94 -6.88 10.78
CA ASP A 43 -13.67 -6.91 9.51
C ASP A 43 -13.33 -5.72 8.60
N PHE A 44 -13.16 -4.53 9.19
CA PHE A 44 -12.73 -3.36 8.45
C PHE A 44 -11.32 -3.55 7.89
N ASN A 45 -10.40 -4.01 8.72
CA ASN A 45 -9.00 -4.20 8.33
C ASN A 45 -8.85 -5.30 7.28
N VAL A 46 -9.66 -6.37 7.33
CA VAL A 46 -9.72 -7.40 6.28
C VAL A 46 -10.17 -6.79 4.95
N LYS A 47 -11.19 -5.93 4.94
CA LYS A 47 -11.63 -5.22 3.72
C LYS A 47 -10.55 -4.29 3.20
N LEU A 48 -9.90 -3.53 4.08
CA LEU A 48 -8.79 -2.62 3.74
C LEU A 48 -7.65 -3.38 3.06
N LEU A 49 -7.14 -4.43 3.71
CA LEU A 49 -6.06 -5.26 3.16
C LEU A 49 -6.48 -5.92 1.84
N GLY A 50 -7.73 -6.38 1.74
CA GLY A 50 -8.29 -6.91 0.50
C GLY A 50 -8.29 -5.88 -0.64
N ASN A 51 -8.61 -4.62 -0.35
CA ASN A 51 -8.56 -3.55 -1.34
C ASN A 51 -7.12 -3.25 -1.79
N VAL A 52 -6.16 -3.22 -0.85
CA VAL A 52 -4.73 -3.04 -1.18
C VAL A 52 -4.26 -4.16 -2.12
N VAL A 53 -4.56 -5.42 -1.80
CA VAL A 53 -4.16 -6.57 -2.64
C VAL A 53 -4.83 -6.54 -4.01
N ARG A 54 -6.11 -6.11 -4.11
CA ARG A 54 -6.84 -6.07 -5.38
C ARG A 54 -6.44 -4.91 -6.28
N HIS A 55 -6.18 -3.74 -5.72
CA HIS A 55 -6.05 -2.50 -6.49
C HIS A 55 -4.61 -1.97 -6.56
N ILE A 56 -3.83 -2.12 -5.49
CA ILE A 56 -2.50 -1.49 -5.38
C ILE A 56 -1.40 -2.47 -5.80
N VAL A 57 -1.41 -3.69 -5.24
CA VAL A 57 -0.34 -4.69 -5.49
C VAL A 57 -0.11 -4.97 -6.99
N PRO A 58 -1.14 -5.16 -7.83
CA PRO A 58 -0.94 -5.40 -9.27
C PRO A 58 -0.31 -4.22 -10.00
N ALA A 59 -0.65 -2.98 -9.62
CA ALA A 59 -0.11 -1.77 -10.25
C ALA A 59 1.39 -1.58 -9.95
N LEU A 60 1.86 -2.10 -8.81
CA LEU A 60 3.28 -2.14 -8.45
C LEU A 60 4.03 -3.31 -9.11
N GLY A 61 3.34 -4.22 -9.80
CA GLY A 61 3.93 -5.45 -10.35
C GLY A 61 4.33 -6.46 -9.27
N TRP A 62 3.86 -6.27 -8.03
CA TRP A 62 4.21 -7.11 -6.89
C TRP A 62 3.24 -8.29 -6.75
N LYS A 63 3.61 -9.26 -5.91
CA LYS A 63 2.75 -10.38 -5.54
C LYS A 63 2.56 -10.39 -4.04
N ALA A 64 1.35 -10.76 -3.60
CA ALA A 64 1.11 -10.98 -2.17
C ALA A 64 2.08 -12.05 -1.65
N ALA A 65 2.67 -11.81 -0.48
CA ALA A 65 3.49 -12.80 0.20
C ALA A 65 2.62 -14.04 0.46
N ARG A 66 3.07 -15.20 -0.02
CA ARG A 66 2.42 -16.48 0.30
C ARG A 66 2.65 -16.76 1.78
N SER A 67 1.55 -17.00 2.50
CA SER A 67 1.54 -17.61 3.84
C SER A 67 1.87 -19.09 3.77
#